data_AF-A0A847CY77-F1
#
_entry.id   AF-A0A847CY77-F1
#
_cell.length_a   1.000
_cell.length_b   1.000
_cell.length_c   1.000
_cell.angle_alpha   90.00
_cell.angle_beta   90.00
_cell.angle_gamma   90.00
#
_symmetry.space_group_name_H-M   'P 1'
#
loop_
_entity.id
_entity.type
_entity.pdbx_description
1 polymer ?
#
loop_
_entity_poly.entity_id
_entity_poly.type
_entity_poly.pdbx_seq_one_letter_code
_entity_poly.pdbx_strand_id
1 'polypeptide(L)'
;LVVHGNNVETDVAPFIENGRTLVPVRVISETLGFKVQWIAEEEKVVIGSPTDAGSGNGIALFIGNATAYLNEHETVILDVAPKVISGRTFVPVRFVAEQFSLNVRWDEENWTVIIGEETPAPVVEAAPLPVATNTNIQSIVGSGGTNVTESEPIEGQYIGNKNTGVFHYPGCSSVKKMSAKNKVSISSRDNAINGGYRPCQICKP
;
A
#
# COMPACT_ATOMS: atom_id res chain seq x y z
N LEU A 1 -12.08 -12.02 4.63
CA LEU A 1 -11.10 -11.61 3.58
C LEU A 1 -11.89 -11.31 2.32
N VAL A 2 -11.60 -10.21 1.65
CA VAL A 2 -12.24 -9.83 0.37
C VAL A 2 -11.18 -9.73 -0.72
N VAL A 3 -11.45 -10.31 -1.88
CA VAL A 3 -10.58 -10.24 -3.06
C VAL A 3 -11.42 -9.88 -4.28
N HIS A 4 -11.08 -8.77 -4.95
CA HIS A 4 -11.84 -8.24 -6.09
C HIS A 4 -13.36 -8.12 -5.79
N GLY A 5 -13.71 -7.65 -4.59
CA GLY A 5 -15.10 -7.50 -4.14
C GLY A 5 -15.80 -8.79 -3.72
N ASN A 6 -15.15 -9.94 -3.81
CA ASN A 6 -15.73 -11.23 -3.40
C ASN A 6 -15.21 -11.65 -2.02
N ASN A 7 -16.13 -12.08 -1.15
CA ASN A 7 -15.76 -12.71 0.12
C ASN A 7 -15.08 -14.05 -0.15
N VAL A 8 -13.89 -14.22 0.41
CA VAL A 8 -13.10 -15.45 0.33
C VAL A 8 -13.15 -16.11 1.70
N GLU A 9 -13.84 -17.24 1.78
CA GLU A 9 -13.81 -18.08 2.97
C GLU A 9 -12.49 -18.84 3.03
N THR A 10 -11.82 -18.72 4.17
CA THR A 10 -10.56 -19.40 4.45
C THR A 10 -10.76 -20.31 5.66
N ASP A 11 -10.24 -21.53 5.60
CA ASP A 11 -10.27 -22.48 6.72
C ASP A 11 -9.47 -22.01 7.95
N VAL A 12 -8.58 -21.05 7.75
CA VAL A 12 -7.83 -20.35 8.79
C VAL A 12 -7.86 -18.84 8.56
N ALA A 13 -8.12 -18.06 9.62
CA ALA A 13 -8.22 -16.61 9.51
C ALA A 13 -6.84 -15.95 9.28
N PRO A 14 -6.77 -14.86 8.51
CA PRO A 14 -5.62 -13.95 8.52
C PRO A 14 -5.34 -13.42 9.93
N PHE A 15 -4.10 -13.09 10.24
CA PHE A 15 -3.71 -12.47 11.50
C PHE A 15 -2.65 -11.39 11.31
N ILE A 16 -2.49 -10.52 12.31
CA ILE A 16 -1.50 -9.45 12.29
C ILE A 16 -0.31 -9.84 13.17
N GLU A 17 0.90 -9.66 12.65
CA GLU A 17 2.14 -9.78 13.39
C GLU A 17 3.06 -8.61 13.00
N ASN A 18 3.66 -7.94 14.00
CA ASN A 18 4.55 -6.78 13.78
C ASN A 18 3.96 -5.71 12.82
N GLY A 19 2.64 -5.47 12.88
CA GLY A 19 1.96 -4.52 12.00
C GLY A 19 1.90 -4.96 10.53
N ARG A 20 2.04 -6.26 10.26
CA ARG A 20 1.85 -6.87 8.94
C ARG A 20 0.79 -7.94 9.02
N THR A 21 -0.09 -7.97 8.03
CA THR A 21 -1.10 -9.00 7.93
C THR A 21 -0.53 -10.22 7.22
N LEU A 22 -0.65 -11.37 7.85
CA LEU A 22 -0.32 -12.67 7.29
C LEU A 22 -1.60 -13.36 6.84
N VAL A 23 -1.59 -13.83 5.60
CA VAL A 23 -2.71 -14.56 5.01
C VAL A 23 -2.26 -15.95 4.58
N PRO A 24 -3.17 -16.94 4.58
CA PRO A 24 -2.89 -18.25 4.03
C PRO A 24 -2.54 -18.13 2.54
N VAL A 25 -1.42 -18.71 2.10
CA VAL A 25 -0.94 -18.57 0.72
C VAL A 25 -1.93 -19.14 -0.32
N ARG A 26 -2.79 -20.08 0.08
CA ARG A 26 -3.87 -20.62 -0.75
C ARG A 26 -4.79 -19.54 -1.32
N VAL A 27 -5.07 -18.50 -0.53
CA VAL A 27 -5.84 -17.34 -0.96
C VAL A 27 -5.27 -16.74 -2.23
N ILE A 28 -3.94 -16.53 -2.25
CA ILE A 28 -3.23 -15.93 -3.38
C ILE A 28 -3.43 -16.77 -4.64
N SER A 29 -3.43 -18.10 -4.50
CA SER A 29 -3.60 -18.99 -5.64
C SER A 29 -5.04 -19.00 -6.19
N GLU A 30 -6.01 -19.16 -5.29
CA GLU A 30 -7.41 -19.42 -5.66
C GLU A 30 -8.13 -18.16 -6.15
N THR A 31 -7.73 -16.99 -5.65
CA THR A 31 -8.52 -15.75 -5.82
C THR A 31 -7.88 -14.77 -6.80
N LEU A 32 -6.55 -14.77 -6.89
CA LEU A 32 -5.79 -13.87 -7.75
C LEU A 32 -5.30 -14.56 -9.02
N GLY A 33 -5.52 -15.87 -9.16
CA GLY A 33 -5.12 -16.64 -10.34
C GLY A 33 -3.63 -16.92 -10.43
N PHE A 34 -2.86 -16.73 -9.35
CA PHE A 34 -1.45 -17.10 -9.31
C PHE A 34 -1.28 -18.60 -9.06
N LYS A 35 -0.19 -19.18 -9.58
CA LYS A 35 0.23 -20.52 -9.20
C LYS A 35 1.08 -20.45 -7.95
N VAL A 36 0.75 -21.32 -7.00
CA VAL A 36 1.51 -21.51 -5.77
C VAL A 36 2.06 -22.92 -5.74
N GLN A 37 3.36 -23.06 -5.53
CA GLN A 37 4.05 -24.33 -5.39
C GLN A 37 4.77 -24.38 -4.04
N TRP A 38 4.59 -25.48 -3.32
CA TRP A 38 5.36 -25.78 -2.13
C TRP A 38 6.52 -26.73 -2.48
N ILE A 39 7.74 -26.37 -2.08
CA ILE A 39 8.95 -27.18 -2.22
C ILE A 39 9.35 -27.63 -0.81
N ALA A 40 9.05 -28.88 -0.49
CA ALA A 40 9.19 -29.39 0.88
C ALA A 40 10.65 -29.53 1.30
N GLU A 41 11.52 -29.90 0.36
CA GLU A 41 12.95 -30.13 0.57
C GLU A 41 13.70 -28.86 0.99
N GLU A 42 13.18 -27.69 0.57
CA GLU A 42 13.77 -26.38 0.84
C GLU A 42 12.93 -25.53 1.81
N GLU A 43 11.81 -26.07 2.31
CA GLU A 43 10.81 -25.33 3.09
C GLU A 43 10.46 -23.98 2.44
N LYS A 44 10.15 -24.01 1.14
CA LYS A 44 9.97 -22.81 0.32
C LYS A 44 8.63 -22.83 -0.38
N VAL A 45 7.96 -21.68 -0.40
CA VAL A 45 6.80 -21.43 -1.25
C VAL A 45 7.19 -20.55 -2.43
N VAL A 46 6.80 -20.98 -3.63
CA VAL A 46 7.00 -20.28 -4.89
C VAL A 46 5.66 -19.78 -5.39
N ILE A 47 5.55 -18.49 -5.69
CA ILE A 47 4.33 -17.84 -6.16
C ILE A 47 4.64 -17.18 -7.51
N GLY A 48 3.87 -17.47 -8.55
CA GLY A 48 4.09 -16.88 -9.88
C GLY A 48 2.84 -16.85 -10.74
N SER A 49 2.92 -16.18 -11.88
CA SER A 49 1.87 -16.22 -12.90
C SER A 49 1.64 -17.65 -13.40
N PRO A 50 0.44 -18.02 -13.87
CA PRO A 50 0.19 -19.33 -14.50
C PRO A 50 1.17 -19.69 -15.62
N THR A 51 1.70 -18.68 -16.31
CA THR A 51 2.69 -18.78 -17.40
C THR A 51 4.13 -18.93 -16.92
N ASP A 52 4.39 -18.65 -15.64
CA ASP A 52 5.74 -18.52 -15.08
C ASP A 52 6.07 -19.56 -14.01
N ALA A 53 5.14 -20.47 -13.69
CA ALA A 53 5.42 -21.58 -12.81
C ALA A 53 6.49 -22.50 -13.41
N GLY A 54 7.74 -22.32 -12.97
CA GLY A 54 8.92 -23.05 -13.44
C GLY A 54 9.85 -22.30 -14.39
N SER A 55 9.58 -21.02 -14.73
CA SER A 55 10.43 -20.21 -15.63
C SER A 55 11.51 -19.39 -14.92
N GLY A 56 11.56 -19.45 -13.58
CA GLY A 56 12.40 -18.58 -12.76
C GLY A 56 11.79 -17.21 -12.49
N ASN A 57 10.66 -16.87 -13.11
CA ASN A 57 9.91 -15.64 -12.81
C ASN A 57 8.89 -15.89 -11.67
N GLY A 58 8.95 -15.07 -10.63
CA GLY A 58 8.06 -15.18 -9.48
C GLY A 58 8.74 -14.84 -8.16
N ILE A 59 8.05 -15.21 -7.08
CA ILE A 59 8.42 -14.93 -5.70
C ILE A 59 8.77 -16.26 -5.02
N ALA A 60 9.98 -16.35 -4.48
CA ALA A 60 10.42 -17.44 -3.63
C ALA A 60 10.51 -16.96 -2.18
N LEU A 61 9.80 -17.65 -1.29
CA LEU A 61 9.64 -17.33 0.11
C LEU A 61 10.00 -18.54 0.96
N PHE A 62 11.03 -18.42 1.78
CA PHE A 62 11.48 -19.50 2.67
C PHE A 62 10.83 -19.35 4.05
N ILE A 63 10.36 -20.45 4.62
CA ILE A 63 9.74 -20.44 5.95
C ILE A 63 10.77 -20.00 6.99
N GLY A 64 10.38 -19.06 7.87
CA GLY A 64 11.24 -18.52 8.92
C GLY A 64 12.33 -17.55 8.41
N ASN A 65 12.46 -17.34 7.10
CA ASN A 65 13.43 -16.41 6.52
C ASN A 65 12.73 -15.14 6.03
N ALA A 66 13.22 -13.99 6.48
CA ALA A 66 12.74 -12.70 6.02
C ALA A 66 13.26 -12.33 4.62
N THR A 67 14.21 -13.06 4.05
CA THR A 67 14.69 -12.81 2.69
C THR A 67 13.80 -13.50 1.66
N ALA A 68 13.11 -12.70 0.87
CA ALA A 68 12.37 -13.12 -0.31
C ALA A 68 13.26 -13.00 -1.56
N TYR A 69 13.06 -13.90 -2.53
CA TYR A 69 13.76 -13.89 -3.81
C TYR A 69 12.77 -13.59 -4.93
N LEU A 70 13.10 -12.63 -5.78
CA LEU A 70 12.32 -12.22 -6.93
C LEU A 70 13.07 -12.57 -8.21
N ASN A 71 12.39 -13.27 -9.11
CA ASN A 71 12.90 -13.65 -10.43
C ASN A 71 14.32 -14.26 -10.39
N GLU A 72 14.57 -15.12 -9.39
CA GLU A 72 15.85 -15.81 -9.08
C GLU A 72 17.06 -14.93 -8.70
N HIS A 73 17.09 -13.65 -9.04
CA HIS A 73 18.31 -12.82 -8.94
C HIS A 73 18.19 -11.64 -7.96
N GLU A 74 16.98 -11.18 -7.67
CA GLU A 74 16.74 -10.06 -6.77
C GLU A 74 16.31 -10.56 -5.39
N THR A 75 16.71 -9.83 -4.34
CA THR A 75 16.33 -10.16 -2.97
C THR A 75 15.70 -8.97 -2.28
N VAL A 76 14.66 -9.24 -1.49
CA VAL A 76 13.94 -8.24 -0.69
C VAL A 76 13.80 -8.74 0.73
N ILE A 77 14.05 -7.87 1.70
CA ILE A 77 13.86 -8.18 3.12
C ILE A 77 12.41 -7.86 3.49
N LEU A 78 11.74 -8.85 4.03
CA LEU A 78 10.40 -8.78 4.59
C LEU A 78 10.44 -8.28 6.02
N ASP A 79 9.44 -7.47 6.39
CA ASP A 79 9.24 -7.08 7.80
C ASP A 79 8.85 -8.27 8.67
N VAL A 80 8.20 -9.28 8.08
CA VAL A 80 7.81 -10.52 8.76
C VAL A 80 8.08 -11.71 7.83
N ALA A 81 8.78 -12.71 8.35
CA ALA A 81 9.06 -13.94 7.62
C ALA A 81 7.78 -14.77 7.39
N PRO A 82 7.69 -15.53 6.28
CA PRO A 82 6.67 -16.55 6.09
C PRO A 82 6.69 -17.59 7.21
N LYS A 83 5.53 -18.15 7.56
CA LYS A 83 5.41 -19.12 8.66
C LYS A 83 4.48 -20.26 8.30
N VAL A 84 4.70 -21.41 8.94
CA VAL A 84 3.74 -22.52 8.92
C VAL A 84 3.06 -22.58 10.28
N ILE A 85 1.72 -22.47 10.29
CA ILE A 85 0.90 -22.59 11.50
C ILE A 85 -0.19 -23.62 11.20
N SER A 86 -0.29 -24.66 12.03
CA SER A 86 -1.29 -25.73 11.87
C SER A 86 -1.32 -26.35 10.46
N GLY A 87 -0.15 -26.52 9.83
CA GLY A 87 -0.03 -27.08 8.48
C GLY A 87 -0.53 -26.16 7.36
N ARG A 88 -0.58 -24.84 7.60
CA ARG A 88 -0.89 -23.81 6.60
C ARG A 88 0.25 -22.81 6.51
N THR A 89 0.66 -22.49 5.28
CA THR A 89 1.69 -21.48 5.03
C THR A 89 1.06 -20.09 4.99
N PHE A 90 1.59 -19.21 5.81
CA PHE A 90 1.20 -17.82 5.96
C PHE A 90 2.29 -16.91 5.40
N VAL A 91 1.87 -15.94 4.59
CA VAL A 91 2.78 -15.00 3.91
C VAL A 91 2.32 -13.55 4.14
N PRO A 92 3.24 -12.58 4.20
CA PRO A 92 2.87 -11.16 4.25
C PRO A 92 2.12 -10.77 2.98
N VAL A 93 0.81 -10.51 3.12
CA VAL A 93 -0.09 -10.31 1.96
C VAL A 93 0.32 -9.11 1.12
N ARG A 94 0.75 -8.03 1.77
CA ARG A 94 1.14 -6.78 1.10
C ARG A 94 2.34 -7.01 0.18
N PHE A 95 3.37 -7.68 0.68
CA PHE A 95 4.56 -7.97 -0.12
C PHE A 95 4.21 -8.76 -1.39
N VAL A 96 3.42 -9.83 -1.23
CA VAL A 96 3.01 -10.67 -2.36
C VAL A 96 2.17 -9.88 -3.36
N ALA A 97 1.20 -9.10 -2.88
CA ALA A 97 0.32 -8.29 -3.72
C ALA A 97 1.08 -7.22 -4.52
N GLU A 98 2.05 -6.55 -3.89
CA GLU A 98 2.87 -5.52 -4.54
C GLU A 98 3.64 -6.05 -5.75
N GLN A 99 4.16 -7.29 -5.68
CA GLN A 99 4.88 -7.90 -6.81
C GLN A 99 3.98 -8.11 -8.04
N PHE A 100 2.67 -8.17 -7.83
CA PHE A 100 1.69 -8.34 -8.89
C PHE A 100 0.88 -7.06 -9.15
N SER A 101 1.36 -5.91 -8.69
CA SER A 101 0.67 -4.60 -8.83
C SER A 101 -0.75 -4.57 -8.23
N LEU A 102 -1.01 -5.37 -7.20
CA LEU A 102 -2.29 -5.43 -6.49
C LEU A 102 -2.27 -4.52 -5.25
N ASN A 103 -3.37 -3.82 -4.99
CA ASN A 103 -3.54 -3.03 -3.78
C ASN A 103 -4.00 -3.92 -2.61
N VAL A 104 -3.50 -3.64 -1.39
CA VAL A 104 -3.98 -4.27 -0.16
C VAL A 104 -4.35 -3.22 0.88
N ARG A 105 -5.61 -3.27 1.31
CA ARG A 105 -6.20 -2.43 2.35
C ARG A 105 -6.64 -3.28 3.55
N TRP A 106 -6.48 -2.72 4.74
CA TRP A 106 -7.10 -3.25 5.95
C TRP A 106 -8.39 -2.47 6.23
N ASP A 107 -9.49 -3.18 6.43
CA ASP A 107 -10.75 -2.65 6.92
C ASP A 107 -10.81 -2.90 8.43
N GLU A 108 -10.67 -1.82 9.22
CA GLU A 108 -10.67 -1.88 10.69
C GLU A 108 -12.06 -2.15 11.26
N GLU A 109 -13.12 -1.71 10.58
CA GLU A 109 -14.49 -1.88 11.05
C GLU A 109 -14.90 -3.35 10.93
N ASN A 110 -14.56 -3.98 9.79
CA ASN A 110 -14.93 -5.36 9.49
C ASN A 110 -13.79 -6.36 9.75
N TRP A 111 -12.65 -5.92 10.31
CA TRP A 111 -11.47 -6.73 10.58
C TRP A 111 -11.04 -7.58 9.37
N THR A 112 -11.07 -6.96 8.19
CA THR A 112 -11.00 -7.66 6.91
C THR A 112 -9.87 -7.11 6.04
N VAL A 113 -9.05 -8.01 5.51
CA VAL A 113 -8.10 -7.69 4.45
C VAL A 113 -8.86 -7.60 3.12
N ILE A 114 -8.58 -6.56 2.33
CA ILE A 114 -9.16 -6.33 1.02
C ILE A 114 -8.04 -6.26 -0.01
N ILE A 115 -8.12 -7.09 -1.06
CA ILE A 115 -7.08 -7.24 -2.08
C ILE A 115 -7.63 -6.92 -3.48
N GLY A 116 -6.90 -6.11 -4.24
CA GLY A 116 -7.10 -5.90 -5.67
C GLY A 116 -8.33 -5.05 -6.06
N GLU A 117 -9.05 -4.49 -5.09
CA GLU A 117 -9.95 -3.39 -5.40
C GLU A 117 -9.14 -2.12 -5.60
N GLU A 118 -9.25 -1.51 -6.77
CA GLU A 118 -9.00 -0.08 -6.90
C GLU A 118 -9.89 0.59 -5.86
N THR A 119 -9.33 1.52 -5.09
CA THR A 119 -10.13 2.37 -4.19
C THR A 119 -11.41 2.70 -4.93
N PRO A 120 -12.62 2.34 -4.43
CA PRO A 120 -13.79 3.08 -4.90
C PRO A 120 -13.38 4.53 -4.73
N ALA A 121 -13.42 5.31 -5.82
CA ALA A 121 -13.17 6.75 -5.77
C ALA A 121 -13.85 7.23 -4.50
N PRO A 122 -13.13 7.94 -3.60
CA PRO A 122 -13.60 8.20 -2.25
C PRO A 122 -15.06 8.52 -2.38
N VAL A 123 -15.92 7.65 -1.84
CA VAL A 123 -17.35 7.89 -1.90
C VAL A 123 -17.47 9.24 -1.24
N VAL A 124 -17.71 10.25 -2.06
CA VAL A 124 -18.02 11.59 -1.62
C VAL A 124 -19.36 11.34 -0.98
N GLU A 125 -19.33 10.96 0.30
CA GLU A 125 -20.50 10.82 1.13
C GLU A 125 -21.20 12.15 0.96
N ALA A 126 -22.29 12.10 0.19
CA ALA A 126 -22.92 13.28 -0.37
C ALA A 126 -23.10 14.25 0.78
N ALA A 127 -22.34 15.35 0.74
CA ALA A 127 -22.44 16.40 1.75
C ALA A 127 -23.93 16.64 1.96
N PRO A 128 -24.45 16.58 3.20
CA PRO A 128 -25.86 16.83 3.42
C PRO A 128 -26.16 18.18 2.79
N LEU A 129 -27.05 18.17 1.78
CA LEU A 129 -27.53 19.39 1.15
C LEU A 129 -27.93 20.34 2.27
N PRO A 130 -27.53 21.62 2.25
CA PRO A 130 -27.92 22.54 3.30
C PRO A 130 -29.44 22.67 3.26
N VAL A 131 -30.11 22.02 4.22
CA VAL A 131 -31.50 22.30 4.53
C VAL A 131 -31.52 23.71 5.11
N ALA A 132 -31.92 24.67 4.29
CA ALA A 132 -32.21 26.01 4.72
C ALA A 132 -33.30 25.94 5.80
N THR A 133 -32.89 26.08 7.06
CA THR A 133 -33.79 26.35 8.17
C THR A 133 -33.53 27.76 8.64
N ASN A 134 -34.30 28.67 8.07
CA ASN A 134 -34.50 30.01 8.56
C ASN A 134 -35.17 29.91 9.94
N THR A 135 -34.39 30.09 11.01
CA THR A 135 -34.93 30.52 12.31
C THR A 135 -34.03 31.58 12.91
N ASN A 136 -34.62 32.77 12.95
CA ASN A 136 -34.20 33.98 13.63
C ASN A 136 -34.14 33.77 15.14
N ILE A 137 -32.99 34.02 15.80
CA ILE A 137 -32.92 34.48 17.19
C ILE A 137 -31.77 35.49 17.35
N GLN A 138 -32.12 36.66 17.90
CA GLN A 138 -31.26 37.78 18.30
C GLN A 138 -30.51 37.52 19.62
N SER A 139 -29.28 38.05 19.70
CA SER A 139 -28.50 38.44 20.91
C SER A 139 -28.18 37.30 21.90
N ILE A 140 -27.08 37.25 22.67
CA ILE A 140 -26.36 38.27 23.45
C ILE A 140 -25.05 37.62 23.97
N VAL A 141 -23.94 38.36 23.95
CA VAL A 141 -22.71 38.32 24.81
C VAL A 141 -21.95 37.01 25.12
N GLY A 142 -20.62 37.08 24.99
CA GLY A 142 -19.71 36.40 25.96
C GLY A 142 -18.49 35.65 25.41
N SER A 143 -17.49 36.39 24.90
CA SER A 143 -16.04 36.21 25.11
C SER A 143 -15.44 34.81 25.27
N GLY A 144 -14.55 34.40 24.34
CA GLY A 144 -13.56 33.34 24.60
C GLY A 144 -13.04 32.57 23.39
N GLY A 145 -12.70 33.22 22.27
CA GLY A 145 -12.09 32.57 21.11
C GLY A 145 -10.61 32.92 20.97
N THR A 146 -9.74 31.91 20.93
CA THR A 146 -8.48 31.91 20.17
C THR A 146 -8.26 30.48 19.65
N ASN A 147 -8.76 30.15 18.46
CA ASN A 147 -8.06 30.11 17.17
C ASN A 147 -6.92 29.07 17.10
N VAL A 148 -7.20 27.93 16.44
CA VAL A 148 -6.23 27.36 15.50
C VAL A 148 -6.82 27.52 14.11
N THR A 149 -6.19 28.44 13.41
CA THR A 149 -6.39 28.83 12.03
C THR A 149 -6.32 27.63 11.10
N GLU A 150 -7.44 27.45 10.42
CA GLU A 150 -7.56 26.95 9.06
C GLU A 150 -6.46 27.56 8.18
N SER A 151 -5.54 26.73 7.67
CA SER A 151 -4.59 27.12 6.63
C SER A 151 -4.88 26.32 5.37
N GLU A 152 -5.38 27.04 4.37
CA GLU A 152 -5.46 26.69 2.95
C GLU A 152 -4.25 25.87 2.43
N PRO A 153 -4.42 25.08 1.35
CA PRO A 153 -3.49 24.04 0.95
C PRO A 153 -2.17 24.63 0.44
N ILE A 154 -1.08 24.38 1.15
CA ILE A 154 0.28 24.67 0.69
C ILE A 154 0.59 23.84 -0.58
N GLU A 155 0.71 24.54 -1.71
CA GLU A 155 1.10 23.99 -3.01
C GLU A 155 2.42 23.19 -2.90
N GLY A 156 2.34 21.87 -3.09
CA GLY A 156 3.44 20.92 -3.30
C GLY A 156 4.72 21.12 -2.48
N GLN A 157 4.80 20.54 -1.27
CA GLN A 157 5.99 20.55 -0.42
C GLN A 157 7.24 19.90 -1.07
N TYR A 158 7.04 19.05 -2.08
CA TYR A 158 8.09 18.30 -2.77
C TYR A 158 7.94 18.37 -4.30
N ILE A 159 9.06 18.23 -5.02
CA ILE A 159 9.10 18.20 -6.48
C ILE A 159 9.71 16.89 -6.95
N GLY A 160 8.92 16.07 -7.62
CA GLY A 160 9.29 14.79 -8.24
C GLY A 160 9.79 14.94 -9.68
N ASN A 161 10.70 14.06 -10.09
CA ASN A 161 11.10 13.86 -11.48
C ASN A 161 10.54 12.55 -12.00
N LYS A 162 9.54 12.61 -12.90
CA LYS A 162 8.85 11.42 -13.41
C LYS A 162 9.74 10.46 -14.20
N ASN A 163 10.87 10.94 -14.75
CA ASN A 163 11.78 10.11 -15.54
C ASN A 163 12.74 9.31 -14.67
N THR A 164 13.19 9.89 -13.56
CA THR A 164 14.18 9.25 -12.69
C THR A 164 13.54 8.63 -11.45
N GLY A 165 12.26 8.92 -11.19
CA GLY A 165 11.57 8.52 -9.97
C GLY A 165 12.25 9.08 -8.72
N VAL A 166 12.73 10.32 -8.75
CA VAL A 166 13.40 10.96 -7.60
C VAL A 166 12.66 12.24 -7.21
N PHE A 167 12.39 12.45 -5.92
CA PHE A 167 11.77 13.67 -5.42
C PHE A 167 12.73 14.50 -4.55
N HIS A 168 12.46 15.80 -4.49
CA HIS A 168 13.34 16.84 -3.96
C HIS A 168 12.56 17.90 -3.15
N TYR A 169 13.23 18.60 -2.22
CA TYR A 169 12.74 19.91 -1.78
C TYR A 169 12.84 20.95 -2.90
N PRO A 170 11.95 21.95 -2.97
CA PRO A 170 11.98 22.99 -4.01
C PRO A 170 13.33 23.73 -4.17
N GLY A 171 14.09 23.87 -3.08
CA GLY A 171 15.42 24.51 -3.08
C GLY A 171 16.58 23.66 -3.60
N CYS A 172 16.37 22.39 -3.96
CA CYS A 172 17.45 21.48 -4.35
C CYS A 172 18.12 21.91 -5.67
N SER A 173 19.45 21.82 -5.74
CA SER A 173 20.24 22.15 -6.94
C SER A 173 19.84 21.34 -8.18
N SER A 174 19.38 20.10 -7.98
CA SER A 174 18.85 19.25 -9.06
C SER A 174 17.56 19.79 -9.66
N VAL A 175 16.69 20.42 -8.86
CA VAL A 175 15.41 20.99 -9.31
C VAL A 175 15.61 22.11 -10.33
N LYS A 176 16.67 22.90 -10.18
CA LYS A 176 17.03 23.98 -11.11
C LYS A 176 17.45 23.45 -12.49
N LYS A 177 17.98 22.22 -12.53
CA LYS A 177 18.43 21.54 -13.75
C LYS A 177 17.35 20.66 -14.38
N MET A 178 16.24 20.44 -13.67
CA MET A 178 15.11 19.66 -14.17
C MET A 178 14.31 20.43 -15.22
N SER A 179 14.00 19.75 -16.34
CA SER A 179 13.06 20.25 -17.33
C SER A 179 11.64 20.30 -16.77
N ALA A 180 10.91 21.40 -17.01
CA ALA A 180 9.58 21.64 -16.46
C ALA A 180 8.58 20.51 -16.76
N LYS A 181 8.65 19.92 -17.97
CA LYS A 181 7.78 18.82 -18.40
C LYS A 181 7.92 17.52 -17.60
N ASN A 182 9.03 17.37 -16.86
CA ASN A 182 9.31 16.19 -16.06
C ASN A 182 9.10 16.44 -14.56
N LYS A 183 8.75 17.66 -14.17
CA LYS A 183 8.45 18.01 -12.78
C LYS A 183 7.02 17.61 -12.44
N VAL A 184 6.85 17.01 -11.27
CA VAL A 184 5.56 16.71 -10.66
C VAL A 184 5.57 17.33 -9.26
N SER A 185 4.57 18.15 -8.95
CA SER A 185 4.39 18.70 -7.60
C SER A 185 3.77 17.64 -6.72
N ILE A 186 4.37 17.37 -5.57
CA ILE A 186 3.93 16.33 -4.63
C ILE A 186 3.65 16.99 -3.28
N SER A 187 2.48 16.71 -2.72
CA SER A 187 1.97 17.34 -1.50
C SER A 187 2.56 16.77 -0.20
N SER A 188 3.10 15.54 -0.21
CA SER A 188 3.73 14.94 0.96
C SER A 188 4.85 13.95 0.60
N ARG A 189 5.75 13.70 1.55
CA ARG A 189 6.83 12.73 1.41
C ARG A 189 6.29 11.32 1.21
N ASP A 190 5.28 10.94 1.97
CA ASP A 190 4.68 9.61 1.92
C ASP A 190 3.99 9.39 0.57
N ASN A 191 3.32 10.40 0.02
CA ASN A 191 2.75 10.34 -1.32
C ASN A 191 3.84 10.20 -2.40
N ALA A 192 5.02 10.82 -2.20
CA ALA A 192 6.14 10.66 -3.12
C ALA A 192 6.65 9.22 -3.11
N ILE A 193 6.89 8.65 -1.93
CA ILE A 193 7.43 7.29 -1.77
C ILE A 193 6.42 6.27 -2.28
N ASN A 194 5.15 6.39 -1.89
CA ASN A 194 4.08 5.51 -2.33
C ASN A 194 3.82 5.62 -3.84
N GLY A 195 4.07 6.81 -4.43
CA GLY A 195 4.02 7.04 -5.87
C GLY A 195 5.24 6.54 -6.64
N GLY A 196 6.15 5.79 -6.01
CA GLY A 196 7.34 5.22 -6.63
C GLY A 196 8.53 6.18 -6.75
N TYR A 197 8.51 7.32 -6.05
CA TYR A 197 9.63 8.27 -6.03
C TYR A 197 10.55 8.01 -4.83
N ARG A 198 11.84 7.88 -5.11
CA ARG A 198 12.89 7.75 -4.09
C ARG A 198 13.38 9.13 -3.62
N PRO A 199 13.68 9.34 -2.33
CA PRO A 199 14.19 10.62 -1.87
C PRO A 199 15.57 10.91 -2.45
N CYS A 200 15.77 12.15 -2.89
CA CYS A 200 17.06 12.62 -3.37
C CYS A 200 18.12 12.53 -2.27
N GLN A 201 19.23 11.84 -2.56
CA GLN A 201 20.31 11.63 -1.59
C GLN A 201 21.07 12.93 -1.24
N ILE A 202 20.93 13.99 -2.05
CA ILE A 202 21.59 15.29 -1.84
C ILE A 202 20.79 16.18 -0.89
N CYS A 203 19.50 16.39 -1.17
CA CYS A 203 18.67 17.27 -0.34
C CYS A 203 17.95 16.54 0.80
N LYS A 204 18.00 15.20 0.83
CA LYS A 204 17.40 14.32 1.84
C LYS A 204 16.01 14.79 2.29
N PRO A 205 15.08 14.97 1.33
CA PRO A 205 13.72 15.37 1.61
C PRO A 205 12.98 14.31 2.39
#